data_AF-A0A937ENE4-F1
#
_entry.id   AF-A0A937ENE4-F1
#
_cell.length_a   1.000
_cell.length_b   1.000
_cell.length_c   1.000
_cell.angle_alpha   90.00
_cell.angle_beta   90.00
_cell.angle_gamma   90.00
#
_symmetry.space_group_name_H-M   'P 1'
#
loop_
_entity.id
_entity.type
_entity.pdbx_description
1 polymer ?
#
loop_
_entity_poly.entity_id
_entity_poly.type
_entity_poly.pdbx_seq_one_letter_code
_entity_poly.pdbx_strand_id
1 'polypeptide(L)'
;MLFVVLQGNQFGGVLSVETAAKSAHRLTGDGVHHPSVDQGISALLGAAIGVLGAVSTSAVSGWSNRQQIRAQAKVDHAHWRRQARREAYSTFLAPAHEAHNALKYAARALVGDTDTEEADRQLRIAQEEMGALQANWAALAVEGPDSVEQAANGVKTALHSMHTTLLAWRDSAGAADLNVKLVERHAVEVTMVSERISAFAVAARAALDESTFPQGANGPA
;
A
#
# COMPACT_ATOMS: atom_id res chain seq x y z
N MET A 1 32.27 -32.42 -35.14
CA MET A 1 31.26 -32.45 -34.06
C MET A 1 29.90 -32.31 -34.73
N LEU A 2 29.02 -33.28 -34.51
CA LEU A 2 27.97 -33.76 -35.43
C LEU A 2 26.71 -32.86 -35.47
N PHE A 3 26.23 -32.54 -36.67
CA PHE A 3 24.87 -32.02 -36.96
C PHE A 3 23.92 -33.20 -37.14
N VAL A 4 22.75 -33.23 -36.49
CA VAL A 4 21.56 -33.97 -36.97
C VAL A 4 20.26 -33.30 -36.47
N VAL A 5 19.44 -32.87 -37.43
CA VAL A 5 17.99 -32.64 -37.34
C VAL A 5 17.29 -33.99 -37.56
N LEU A 6 16.18 -34.31 -36.86
CA LEU A 6 14.99 -35.02 -37.41
C LEU A 6 13.93 -35.40 -36.35
N GLN A 7 12.68 -35.13 -36.71
CA GLN A 7 11.38 -35.87 -36.57
C GLN A 7 11.21 -36.95 -35.47
N GLY A 8 10.07 -37.12 -34.80
CA GLY A 8 8.68 -37.09 -35.26
C GLY A 8 8.15 -38.52 -35.49
N ASN A 9 7.32 -39.06 -34.58
CA ASN A 9 6.35 -40.18 -34.77
C ASN A 9 5.73 -40.53 -33.39
N GLN A 10 4.41 -40.52 -33.13
CA GLN A 10 3.24 -41.19 -33.73
C GLN A 10 2.85 -42.51 -33.03
N PHE A 11 1.52 -42.68 -32.91
CA PHE A 11 0.73 -43.87 -32.51
C PHE A 11 0.83 -44.33 -31.05
N GLY A 12 -0.22 -44.77 -30.37
CA GLY A 12 -1.62 -45.09 -30.68
C GLY A 12 -2.21 -45.72 -29.40
N GLY A 13 -3.44 -45.40 -29.00
CA GLY A 13 -4.59 -46.30 -29.13
C GLY A 13 -4.62 -47.41 -28.06
N VAL A 14 -5.43 -47.29 -27.01
CA VAL A 14 -6.80 -47.85 -26.88
C VAL A 14 -6.84 -49.27 -26.26
N LEU A 15 -7.64 -49.39 -25.19
CA LEU A 15 -8.27 -50.58 -24.59
C LEU A 15 -7.39 -51.67 -23.95
N SER A 16 -7.57 -51.89 -22.65
CA SER A 16 -8.29 -53.08 -22.17
C SER A 16 -8.55 -53.02 -20.66
N VAL A 17 -9.83 -52.82 -20.33
CA VAL A 17 -10.42 -53.15 -19.03
C VAL A 17 -10.91 -54.58 -19.17
N GLU A 18 -10.28 -55.55 -18.50
CA GLU A 18 -11.02 -56.69 -17.95
C GLU A 18 -10.17 -57.52 -16.98
N THR A 19 -10.83 -57.97 -15.91
CA THR A 19 -10.52 -59.16 -15.11
C THR A 19 -9.50 -59.02 -13.98
N ALA A 20 -10.02 -58.87 -12.75
CA ALA A 20 -9.88 -59.90 -11.71
C ALA A 20 -10.49 -59.44 -10.38
N ALA A 21 -11.77 -59.74 -10.19
CA ALA A 21 -12.38 -59.88 -8.88
C ALA A 21 -12.62 -61.38 -8.63
N LYS A 22 -11.80 -62.03 -7.80
CA LYS A 22 -12.22 -63.26 -7.11
C LYS A 22 -11.25 -63.64 -5.99
N SER A 23 -11.76 -63.62 -4.76
CA SER A 23 -11.47 -64.54 -3.63
C SER A 23 -11.18 -63.81 -2.32
N ALA A 24 -12.23 -63.60 -1.54
CA ALA A 24 -12.25 -63.98 -0.12
C ALA A 24 -13.68 -63.82 0.39
N HIS A 25 -14.29 -64.97 0.71
CA HIS A 25 -15.62 -65.11 1.29
C HIS A 25 -15.44 -65.58 2.75
N ARG A 26 -16.40 -65.19 3.59
CA ARG A 26 -16.60 -65.43 5.04
C ARG A 26 -16.05 -64.30 5.93
N LEU A 27 -16.76 -63.74 6.89
CA LEU A 27 -18.09 -63.91 7.54
C LEU A 27 -18.06 -62.76 8.58
N THR A 28 -18.97 -61.80 8.69
CA THR A 28 -20.33 -61.85 9.27
C THR A 28 -20.55 -60.45 9.89
N GLY A 29 -21.75 -59.89 9.78
CA GLY A 29 -22.30 -58.97 10.79
C GLY A 29 -22.32 -57.49 10.45
N ASP A 30 -23.47 -57.06 9.95
CA ASP A 30 -24.16 -55.78 10.18
C ASP A 30 -23.43 -54.44 10.03
N GLY A 31 -23.95 -53.64 9.10
CA GLY A 31 -24.50 -52.35 9.50
C GLY A 31 -23.75 -51.09 9.06
N VAL A 32 -24.01 -50.68 7.82
CA VAL A 32 -24.29 -49.29 7.40
C VAL A 32 -23.12 -48.30 7.13
N HIS A 33 -23.19 -47.74 5.90
CA HIS A 33 -22.63 -46.50 5.33
C HIS A 33 -21.22 -46.46 4.67
N HIS A 34 -21.24 -46.24 3.33
CA HIS A 34 -20.23 -45.59 2.47
C HIS A 34 -19.74 -44.24 3.05
N PRO A 35 -18.56 -43.66 2.69
CA PRO A 35 -17.92 -43.72 1.37
C PRO A 35 -16.35 -43.78 1.33
N SER A 36 -15.91 -43.86 0.09
CA SER A 36 -14.57 -43.83 -0.51
C SER A 36 -13.70 -42.58 -0.27
N VAL A 37 -12.41 -42.77 -0.60
CA VAL A 37 -11.38 -41.79 -1.04
C VAL A 37 -10.42 -41.27 0.05
N ASP A 38 -9.43 -42.08 0.40
CA ASP A 38 -8.29 -41.69 1.26
C ASP A 38 -6.91 -41.75 0.54
N GLN A 39 -6.87 -41.79 -0.79
CA GLN A 39 -5.60 -41.93 -1.53
C GLN A 39 -5.39 -40.92 -2.67
N GLY A 40 -6.29 -39.95 -2.85
CA GLY A 40 -6.21 -38.96 -3.93
C GLY A 40 -5.82 -37.54 -3.54
N ILE A 41 -5.64 -37.23 -2.25
CA ILE A 41 -5.47 -35.83 -1.78
C ILE A 41 -4.03 -35.52 -1.34
N SER A 42 -3.19 -36.53 -1.08
CA SER A 42 -1.80 -36.31 -0.67
C SER A 42 -0.89 -35.79 -1.78
N ALA A 43 -1.30 -35.79 -3.05
CA ALA A 43 -0.50 -35.30 -4.17
C ALA A 43 -0.72 -33.82 -4.55
N LEU A 44 -1.74 -33.14 -4.01
CA LEU A 44 -2.07 -31.75 -4.39
C LEU A 44 -1.78 -30.70 -3.31
N LEU A 45 -1.16 -31.10 -2.19
CA LEU A 45 -0.73 -30.19 -1.12
C LEU A 45 0.76 -29.80 -1.18
N GLY A 46 1.47 -30.21 -2.24
CA GLY A 46 2.90 -29.93 -2.40
C GLY A 46 3.27 -28.75 -3.32
N ALA A 47 2.31 -28.17 -4.06
CA ALA A 47 2.62 -27.24 -5.16
C ALA A 47 1.82 -25.94 -5.13
N ALA A 48 1.75 -25.26 -3.97
CA ALA A 48 1.23 -23.89 -3.91
C ALA A 48 1.69 -23.07 -2.68
N ILE A 49 2.88 -23.34 -2.12
CA ILE A 49 3.51 -22.38 -1.20
C ILE A 49 4.43 -21.50 -2.04
N GLY A 50 3.86 -20.47 -2.64
CA GLY A 50 4.64 -19.62 -3.54
C GLY A 50 3.91 -18.49 -4.22
N VAL A 51 2.93 -17.84 -3.58
CA VAL A 51 2.61 -16.43 -3.89
C VAL A 51 2.14 -15.74 -2.60
N LEU A 52 3.04 -14.96 -2.02
CA LEU A 52 2.70 -13.78 -1.23
C LEU A 52 1.89 -12.84 -2.14
N GLY A 53 0.60 -12.70 -1.87
CA GLY A 53 -0.20 -11.71 -2.56
C GLY A 53 -1.67 -12.12 -2.64
N ALA A 54 -2.52 -11.16 -2.31
CA ALA A 54 -3.96 -11.15 -2.52
C ALA A 54 -4.83 -11.73 -1.39
N VAL A 55 -5.41 -10.77 -0.65
CA VAL A 55 -6.75 -10.79 -0.05
C VAL A 55 -6.91 -11.66 1.21
N SER A 56 -6.75 -11.02 2.37
CA SER A 56 -7.16 -11.56 3.67
C SER A 56 -8.66 -11.82 3.69
N THR A 57 -8.97 -13.10 3.70
CA THR A 57 -10.28 -13.73 3.55
C THR A 57 -11.16 -13.62 4.78
N SER A 58 -12.45 -13.50 4.49
CA SER A 58 -13.59 -13.64 5.37
C SER A 58 -13.69 -15.01 6.06
N ALA A 59 -14.00 -14.96 7.36
CA ALA A 59 -14.94 -15.80 8.12
C ALA A 59 -14.87 -17.34 7.97
N VAL A 60 -14.58 -18.03 9.09
CA VAL A 60 -15.51 -18.91 9.83
C VAL A 60 -14.71 -19.72 10.86
N SER A 61 -14.66 -19.18 12.08
CA SER A 61 -14.37 -19.92 13.33
C SER A 61 -14.91 -19.02 14.46
N GLY A 62 -16.15 -19.15 14.91
CA GLY A 62 -16.84 -20.37 15.26
C GLY A 62 -17.36 -20.21 16.69
N TRP A 63 -18.26 -19.24 16.87
CA TRP A 63 -19.31 -19.12 17.90
C TRP A 63 -18.97 -19.14 19.41
N SER A 64 -17.90 -19.77 19.91
CA SER A 64 -17.63 -19.90 21.36
C SER A 64 -17.14 -18.61 22.03
N ASN A 65 -16.66 -17.64 21.25
CA ASN A 65 -16.00 -16.44 21.80
C ASN A 65 -16.99 -15.27 22.09
N ARG A 66 -18.28 -15.43 21.79
CA ARG A 66 -19.25 -14.31 21.77
C ARG A 66 -19.59 -13.69 23.14
N GLN A 67 -19.35 -14.39 24.25
CA GLN A 67 -19.61 -13.85 25.60
C GLN A 67 -18.39 -13.08 26.17
N GLN A 68 -17.16 -13.52 25.88
CA GLN A 68 -15.91 -12.87 26.32
C GLN A 68 -15.52 -11.66 25.44
N ILE A 69 -15.94 -11.64 24.18
CA ILE A 69 -15.64 -10.55 23.24
C ILE A 69 -16.29 -9.21 23.64
N ARG A 70 -17.41 -9.17 24.38
CA ARG A 70 -18.11 -7.89 24.63
C ARG A 70 -17.39 -6.96 25.61
N ALA A 71 -16.54 -7.50 26.49
CA ALA A 71 -15.69 -6.70 27.38
C ALA A 71 -14.32 -6.40 26.74
N GLN A 72 -13.77 -7.34 25.97
CA GLN A 72 -12.46 -7.18 25.30
C GLN A 72 -12.53 -6.31 24.02
N ALA A 73 -13.68 -6.29 23.32
CA ALA A 73 -13.84 -5.59 22.04
C ALA A 73 -13.72 -4.07 22.12
N LYS A 74 -13.96 -3.45 23.28
CA LYS A 74 -13.86 -1.99 23.44
C LYS A 74 -12.41 -1.51 23.52
N VAL A 75 -11.56 -2.25 24.22
CA VAL A 75 -10.12 -1.98 24.30
C VAL A 75 -9.46 -2.28 22.96
N ASP A 76 -9.83 -3.40 22.33
CA ASP A 76 -9.30 -3.79 21.02
C ASP A 76 -9.70 -2.83 19.89
N HIS A 77 -10.91 -2.26 19.92
CA HIS A 77 -11.36 -1.27 18.92
C HIS A 77 -10.58 0.05 18.98
N ALA A 78 -10.25 0.54 20.18
CA ALA A 78 -9.48 1.78 20.32
C ALA A 78 -8.04 1.59 19.81
N HIS A 79 -7.42 0.46 20.14
CA HIS A 79 -6.09 0.11 19.64
C HIS A 79 -6.07 -0.11 18.12
N TRP A 80 -7.08 -0.77 17.56
CA TRP A 80 -7.19 -1.01 16.11
C TRP A 80 -7.31 0.29 15.32
N ARG A 81 -8.19 1.22 15.74
CA ARG A 81 -8.32 2.54 15.09
C ARG A 81 -7.04 3.38 15.21
N ARG A 82 -6.35 3.31 16.35
CA ARG A 82 -5.08 4.03 16.53
C ARG A 82 -3.99 3.48 15.60
N GLN A 83 -3.96 2.17 15.39
CA GLN A 83 -2.99 1.55 14.50
C GLN A 83 -3.27 1.89 13.03
N ALA A 84 -4.53 1.79 12.59
CA ALA A 84 -4.95 2.16 11.24
C ALA A 84 -4.61 3.63 10.92
N ARG A 85 -4.92 4.55 11.85
CA ARG A 85 -4.57 5.97 11.69
C ARG A 85 -3.07 6.23 11.63
N ARG A 86 -2.27 5.57 12.48
CA ARG A 86 -0.81 5.70 12.44
C ARG A 86 -0.25 5.25 11.10
N GLU A 87 -0.73 4.12 10.60
CA GLU A 87 -0.32 3.58 9.31
C GLU A 87 -0.69 4.54 8.18
N ALA A 88 -1.94 5.03 8.14
CA ALA A 88 -2.38 6.01 7.15
C ALA A 88 -1.53 7.29 7.17
N TYR A 89 -1.19 7.80 8.37
CA TYR A 89 -0.37 9.02 8.51
C TYR A 89 1.08 8.79 8.07
N SER A 90 1.68 7.65 8.39
CA SER A 90 3.03 7.32 7.92
C SER A 90 3.09 7.12 6.41
N THR A 91 2.08 6.47 5.84
CA THR A 91 1.98 6.21 4.40
C THR A 91 1.73 7.49 3.60
N PHE A 92 1.11 8.51 4.21
CA PHE A 92 1.01 9.85 3.62
C PHE A 92 2.35 10.62 3.64
N LEU A 93 3.12 10.52 4.73
CA LEU A 93 4.35 11.32 4.90
C LEU A 93 5.49 10.88 3.99
N ALA A 94 5.63 9.58 3.73
CA ALA A 94 6.72 9.07 2.89
C ALA A 94 6.77 9.74 1.50
N PRO A 95 5.71 9.69 0.67
CA PRO A 95 5.73 10.34 -0.64
C PRO A 95 5.79 11.88 -0.55
N ALA A 96 5.28 12.50 0.52
CA ALA A 96 5.42 13.95 0.71
C ALA A 96 6.88 14.37 0.86
N HIS A 97 7.67 13.60 1.61
CA HIS A 97 9.10 13.85 1.80
C HIS A 97 9.89 13.57 0.52
N GLU A 98 9.60 12.49 -0.19
CA GLU A 98 10.28 12.19 -1.44
C GLU A 98 9.99 13.22 -2.53
N ALA A 99 8.72 13.64 -2.69
CA ALA A 99 8.37 14.75 -3.58
C ALA A 99 9.12 16.03 -3.21
N HIS A 100 9.14 16.41 -1.93
CA HIS A 100 9.86 17.61 -1.48
C HIS A 100 11.36 17.54 -1.77
N ASN A 101 12.01 16.39 -1.52
CA ASN A 101 13.42 16.19 -1.79
C ASN A 101 13.73 16.27 -3.29
N ALA A 102 12.93 15.60 -4.13
CA ALA A 102 13.06 15.65 -5.58
C ALA A 102 12.94 17.09 -6.11
N LEU A 103 11.97 17.87 -5.63
CA LEU A 103 11.83 19.29 -6.01
C LEU A 103 13.05 20.12 -5.59
N LYS A 104 13.64 19.88 -4.42
CA LYS A 104 14.89 20.55 -4.01
C LYS A 104 16.06 20.18 -4.92
N TYR A 105 16.17 18.92 -5.34
CA TYR A 105 17.21 18.49 -6.27
C TYR A 105 17.02 19.09 -7.66
N ALA A 106 15.79 19.16 -8.17
CA ALA A 106 15.46 19.84 -9.41
C ALA A 106 15.90 21.31 -9.37
N ALA A 107 15.58 22.03 -8.29
CA ALA A 107 15.99 23.42 -8.12
C ALA A 107 17.51 23.59 -8.10
N ARG A 108 18.23 22.69 -7.41
CA ARG A 108 19.69 22.70 -7.38
C ARG A 108 20.31 22.49 -8.78
N ALA A 109 19.72 21.60 -9.58
CA ALA A 109 20.15 21.36 -10.95
C ALA A 109 19.94 22.61 -11.84
N LEU A 110 18.84 23.33 -11.63
CA LEU A 110 18.53 24.58 -12.35
C LEU A 110 19.39 25.78 -11.93
N VAL A 111 19.83 25.86 -10.66
CA VAL A 111 20.70 26.95 -10.16
C VAL A 111 22.16 26.76 -10.57
N GLY A 112 22.65 25.51 -10.62
CA GLY A 112 24.05 25.19 -10.86
C GLY A 112 24.44 25.27 -12.34
N ASP A 113 24.99 24.19 -12.87
CA ASP A 113 25.44 24.09 -14.29
C ASP A 113 24.29 24.12 -15.30
N THR A 114 23.05 24.41 -14.86
CA THR A 114 21.83 24.33 -15.66
C THR A 114 21.71 22.96 -16.31
N ASP A 115 21.76 21.91 -15.47
CA ASP A 115 21.53 20.54 -15.93
C ASP A 115 20.02 20.32 -16.08
N THR A 116 19.50 20.67 -17.25
CA THR A 116 18.08 20.54 -17.58
C THR A 116 17.62 19.09 -17.60
N GLU A 117 18.50 18.14 -17.91
CA GLU A 117 18.13 16.72 -17.90
C GLU A 117 17.95 16.19 -16.48
N GLU A 118 18.83 16.56 -15.55
CA GLU A 118 18.66 16.23 -14.14
C GLU A 118 17.43 16.91 -13.54
N ALA A 119 17.20 18.19 -13.87
CA ALA A 119 15.98 18.88 -13.47
C ALA A 119 14.72 18.14 -13.96
N ASP A 120 14.67 17.75 -15.24
CA ASP A 120 13.55 17.01 -15.83
C ASP A 120 13.38 15.60 -15.24
N ARG A 121 14.47 14.93 -14.86
CA ARG A 121 14.43 13.66 -14.10
C ARG A 121 13.79 13.86 -12.73
N GLN A 122 14.27 14.83 -11.96
CA GLN A 122 13.78 15.09 -10.61
C GLN A 122 12.34 15.60 -10.59
N LEU A 123 11.92 16.40 -11.57
CA LEU A 123 10.52 16.84 -11.72
C LEU A 123 9.58 15.66 -11.99
N ARG A 124 9.99 14.66 -12.78
CA ARG A 124 9.20 13.44 -12.98
C ARG A 124 9.07 12.61 -11.70
N ILE A 125 10.16 12.43 -10.96
CA ILE A 125 10.12 11.73 -9.65
C ILE A 125 9.15 12.46 -8.71
N ALA A 126 9.25 13.80 -8.61
CA ALA A 126 8.34 14.58 -7.79
C ALA A 126 6.87 14.40 -8.20
N GLN A 127 6.59 14.39 -9.50
CA GLN A 127 5.23 14.18 -10.02
C GLN A 127 4.69 12.78 -9.70
N GLU A 128 5.52 11.73 -9.79
CA GLU A 128 5.16 10.36 -9.42
C GLU A 128 4.83 10.26 -7.92
N GLU A 129 5.68 10.83 -7.06
CA GLU A 129 5.48 10.87 -5.62
C GLU A 129 4.26 11.70 -5.22
N MET A 130 4.00 12.81 -5.91
CA MET A 130 2.76 13.58 -5.72
C MET A 130 1.50 12.79 -6.13
N GLY A 131 1.62 11.89 -7.12
CA GLY A 131 0.56 10.94 -7.46
C GLY A 131 0.31 9.92 -6.35
N ALA A 132 1.37 9.35 -5.78
CA ALA A 132 1.28 8.44 -4.63
C ALA A 132 0.70 9.15 -3.39
N LEU A 133 1.13 10.39 -3.14
CA LEU A 133 0.60 11.25 -2.07
C LEU A 133 -0.91 11.46 -2.22
N GLN A 134 -1.39 11.74 -3.43
CA GLN A 134 -2.81 11.94 -3.72
C GLN A 134 -3.63 10.65 -3.51
N ALA A 135 -3.07 9.48 -3.85
CA ALA A 135 -3.72 8.20 -3.58
C ALA A 135 -3.85 7.94 -2.07
N ASN A 136 -2.79 8.22 -1.30
CA ASN A 136 -2.78 8.04 0.16
C ASN A 136 -3.65 9.05 0.90
N TRP A 137 -3.84 10.25 0.33
CA TRP A 137 -4.76 11.25 0.86
C TRP A 137 -6.21 10.77 0.91
N ALA A 138 -6.66 9.96 -0.05
CA ALA A 138 -8.04 9.47 -0.08
C ALA A 138 -8.38 8.60 1.15
N ALA A 139 -7.44 7.76 1.61
CA ALA A 139 -7.61 6.99 2.83
C ALA A 139 -7.67 7.90 4.07
N LEU A 140 -6.83 8.93 4.10
CA LEU A 140 -6.75 9.88 5.20
C LEU A 140 -7.99 10.79 5.30
N ALA A 141 -8.58 11.19 4.18
CA ALA A 141 -9.80 11.98 4.13
C ALA A 141 -11.03 11.21 4.65
N VAL A 142 -11.04 9.88 4.53
CA VAL A 142 -12.14 9.03 5.01
C VAL A 142 -12.02 8.75 6.52
N GLU A 143 -10.81 8.60 7.05
CA GLU A 143 -10.59 8.12 8.43
C GLU A 143 -10.10 9.19 9.43
N GLY A 144 -9.56 10.29 8.90
CA GLY A 144 -8.95 11.37 9.66
C GLY A 144 -9.96 12.44 10.12
N PRO A 145 -9.67 13.13 11.22
CA PRO A 145 -10.43 14.34 11.58
C PRO A 145 -10.12 15.49 10.62
N ASP A 146 -11.04 16.44 10.48
CA ASP A 146 -10.96 17.60 9.58
C ASP A 146 -9.63 18.37 9.69
N SER A 147 -9.08 18.48 10.91
CA SER A 147 -7.80 19.17 11.14
C SER A 147 -6.60 18.48 10.47
N VAL A 148 -6.62 17.14 10.39
CA VAL A 148 -5.58 16.34 9.74
C VAL A 148 -5.74 16.39 8.23
N GLU A 149 -6.98 16.33 7.74
CA GLU A 149 -7.27 16.50 6.31
C GLU A 149 -6.86 17.89 5.81
N GLN A 150 -7.20 18.95 6.55
CA GLN A 150 -6.84 20.33 6.21
C GLN A 150 -5.32 20.51 6.17
N ALA A 151 -4.60 19.93 7.13
CA ALA A 151 -3.15 19.97 7.15
C ALA A 151 -2.53 19.19 5.96
N ALA A 152 -3.09 18.02 5.62
CA ALA A 152 -2.67 17.23 4.47
C ALA A 152 -2.90 17.96 3.15
N ASN A 153 -4.05 18.62 2.99
CA ASN A 153 -4.31 19.46 1.83
C ASN A 153 -3.32 20.63 1.74
N GLY A 154 -2.93 21.21 2.87
CA GLY A 154 -1.88 22.23 2.93
C GLY A 154 -0.53 21.75 2.40
N VAL A 155 -0.12 20.50 2.71
CA VAL A 155 1.09 19.88 2.16
C VAL A 155 0.98 19.74 0.64
N LYS A 156 -0.14 19.19 0.15
CA LYS A 156 -0.39 19.00 -1.29
C LYS A 156 -0.32 20.33 -2.05
N THR A 157 -1.00 21.37 -1.57
CA THR A 157 -0.99 22.69 -2.21
C THR A 157 0.40 23.30 -2.24
N ALA A 158 1.18 23.18 -1.17
CA ALA A 158 2.54 23.71 -1.12
C ALA A 158 3.48 22.97 -2.10
N LEU A 159 3.42 21.63 -2.15
CA LEU A 159 4.18 20.83 -3.11
C LEU A 159 3.81 21.16 -4.55
N HIS A 160 2.52 21.31 -4.84
CA HIS A 160 2.05 21.68 -6.17
C HIS A 160 2.54 23.08 -6.59
N SER A 161 2.48 24.06 -5.69
CA SER A 161 3.04 25.40 -5.96
C SER A 161 4.52 25.32 -6.31
N MET A 162 5.31 24.63 -5.48
CA MET A 162 6.75 24.43 -5.69
C MET A 162 7.05 23.75 -7.04
N HIS A 163 6.30 22.71 -7.39
CA HIS A 163 6.42 22.02 -8.68
C HIS A 163 6.11 22.95 -9.87
N THR A 164 5.01 23.71 -9.80
CA THR A 164 4.66 24.65 -10.87
C THR A 164 5.67 25.77 -11.04
N THR A 165 6.26 26.28 -9.96
CA THR A 165 7.34 27.28 -10.00
C THR A 165 8.58 26.71 -10.69
N LEU A 166 8.95 25.46 -10.40
CA LEU A 166 10.10 24.83 -11.02
C LEU A 166 9.88 24.50 -12.50
N LEU A 167 8.68 24.10 -12.90
CA LEU A 167 8.33 23.97 -14.32
C LEU A 167 8.47 25.30 -15.05
N ALA A 168 7.94 26.38 -14.47
CA ALA A 168 8.07 27.71 -15.05
C ALA A 168 9.54 28.17 -15.16
N TRP A 169 10.36 27.84 -14.17
CA TRP A 169 11.80 28.15 -14.18
C TRP A 169 12.57 27.32 -15.22
N ARG A 170 12.26 26.04 -15.32
CA ARG A 170 12.81 25.15 -16.34
C ARG A 170 12.48 25.68 -17.75
N ASP A 171 11.24 26.13 -17.96
CA ASP A 171 10.80 26.65 -19.26
C ASP A 171 11.33 28.07 -19.55
N SER A 172 11.79 28.81 -18.55
CA SER A 172 12.38 30.15 -18.69
C SER A 172 13.90 30.15 -18.91
N ALA A 173 14.51 28.99 -19.18
CA ALA A 173 15.93 28.86 -19.47
C ALA A 173 16.36 29.83 -20.59
N GLY A 174 17.08 30.91 -20.22
CA GLY A 174 17.51 31.98 -21.12
C GLY A 174 17.00 33.40 -20.77
N ALA A 175 16.03 33.54 -19.86
CA ALA A 175 15.50 34.84 -19.42
C ALA A 175 15.96 35.17 -17.98
N ALA A 176 17.15 35.78 -17.86
CA ALA A 176 17.81 36.04 -16.57
C ALA A 176 16.94 36.76 -15.52
N ASP A 177 16.18 37.78 -15.92
CA ASP A 177 15.33 38.56 -15.01
C ASP A 177 14.14 37.75 -14.45
N LEU A 178 13.62 36.78 -15.21
CA LEU A 178 12.55 35.89 -14.75
C LEU A 178 13.09 34.86 -13.75
N ASN A 179 14.31 34.37 -13.97
CA ASN A 179 14.94 33.38 -13.11
C ASN A 179 15.15 33.88 -11.68
N VAL A 180 15.54 35.15 -11.47
CA VAL A 180 15.72 35.72 -10.11
C VAL A 180 14.43 35.65 -9.29
N LYS A 181 13.30 36.05 -9.88
CA LYS A 181 11.99 36.00 -9.19
C LYS A 181 11.55 34.57 -8.89
N LEU A 182 11.87 33.63 -9.78
CA LEU A 182 11.54 32.22 -9.59
C LEU A 182 12.40 31.57 -8.50
N VAL A 183 13.69 31.93 -8.41
CA VAL A 183 14.58 31.53 -7.31
C VAL A 183 14.05 32.02 -5.96
N GLU A 184 13.71 33.31 -5.85
CA GLU A 184 13.18 33.91 -4.63
C GLU A 184 11.87 33.24 -4.20
N ARG A 185 10.94 33.07 -5.14
CA ARG A 185 9.67 32.37 -4.89
C ARG A 185 9.90 30.93 -4.43
N HIS A 186 10.81 30.22 -5.10
CA HIS A 186 11.12 28.84 -4.77
C HIS A 186 11.70 28.70 -3.35
N ALA A 187 12.56 29.63 -2.92
CA ALA A 187 13.10 29.63 -1.56
C ALA A 187 11.99 29.76 -0.49
N VAL A 188 10.98 30.58 -0.75
CA VAL A 188 9.79 30.69 0.12
C VAL A 188 8.99 29.38 0.10
N GLU A 189 8.79 28.77 -1.07
CA GLU A 189 8.04 27.53 -1.22
C GLU A 189 8.69 26.34 -0.51
N VAL A 190 10.03 26.23 -0.50
CA VAL A 190 10.76 25.21 0.28
C VAL A 190 10.43 25.30 1.78
N THR A 191 10.47 26.53 2.33
CA THR A 191 10.14 26.75 3.75
C THR A 191 8.66 26.44 4.00
N MET A 192 7.76 26.89 3.13
CA MET A 192 6.33 26.62 3.26
C MET A 192 6.02 25.12 3.25
N VAL A 193 6.60 24.34 2.33
CA VAL A 193 6.41 22.87 2.30
C VAL A 193 6.85 22.24 3.62
N SER A 194 8.02 22.63 4.13
CA SER A 194 8.56 22.12 5.40
C SER A 194 7.65 22.45 6.59
N GLU A 195 7.12 23.67 6.65
CA GLU A 195 6.15 24.08 7.66
C GLU A 195 4.84 23.29 7.56
N ARG A 196 4.33 23.07 6.35
CA ARG A 196 3.07 22.30 6.14
C ARG A 196 3.23 20.84 6.52
N ILE A 197 4.36 20.20 6.20
CA ILE A 197 4.65 18.82 6.63
C ILE A 197 4.71 18.75 8.15
N SER A 198 5.36 19.73 8.80
CA SER A 198 5.43 19.80 10.25
C SER A 198 4.05 20.00 10.90
N ALA A 199 3.22 20.88 10.34
CA ALA A 199 1.86 21.13 10.81
C ALA A 199 0.98 19.87 10.67
N PHE A 200 1.11 19.13 9.57
CA PHE A 200 0.46 17.83 9.40
C PHE A 200 0.89 16.85 10.50
N ALA A 201 2.20 16.71 10.75
CA ALA A 201 2.70 15.78 11.76
C ALA A 201 2.22 16.15 13.18
N VAL A 202 2.01 17.44 13.47
CA VAL A 202 1.42 17.92 14.74
C VAL A 202 -0.07 17.57 14.82
N ALA A 203 -0.85 17.86 13.76
CA ALA A 203 -2.27 17.53 13.71
C ALA A 203 -2.50 16.01 13.83
N ALA A 204 -1.70 15.22 13.13
CA ALA A 204 -1.71 13.77 13.19
C ALA A 204 -1.45 13.24 14.61
N ARG A 205 -0.43 13.78 15.31
CA ARG A 205 -0.14 13.43 16.70
C ARG A 205 -1.29 13.77 17.65
N ALA A 206 -1.83 14.99 17.55
CA ALA A 206 -2.97 15.42 18.36
C ALA A 206 -4.20 14.51 18.15
N ALA A 207 -4.47 14.10 16.91
CA ALA A 207 -5.56 13.19 16.58
C ALA A 207 -5.37 11.77 17.15
N LEU A 208 -4.12 11.31 17.30
CA LEU A 208 -3.82 10.04 17.95
C LEU A 208 -3.95 10.12 19.47
N ASP A 209 -3.57 11.24 20.07
CA ASP A 209 -3.65 11.44 21.53
C ASP A 209 -5.10 11.57 22.00
N GLU A 210 -5.95 12.32 21.27
CA GLU A 210 -7.40 12.40 21.53
C GLU A 210 -8.08 11.02 21.45
N SER A 211 -7.64 10.16 20.51
CA SER A 211 -8.17 8.80 20.41
C SER A 211 -7.80 7.88 21.60
N THR A 212 -6.83 8.30 22.42
CA THR A 212 -6.32 7.58 23.59
C THR A 212 -7.07 7.95 24.87
N PHE A 213 -7.55 9.19 24.96
CA PHE A 213 -8.26 9.73 26.10
C PHE A 213 -9.57 10.39 25.64
N PRO A 214 -10.59 9.62 25.20
CA PRO A 214 -11.86 10.21 24.83
C PRO A 214 -12.42 10.98 26.03
N GLN A 215 -12.77 12.26 25.85
CA GLN A 215 -13.27 13.20 26.88
C GLN A 215 -14.62 12.79 27.50
N GLY A 216 -14.69 11.63 28.14
CA GLY A 216 -15.89 11.05 28.74
C GLY A 216 -15.81 10.74 30.23
N ALA A 217 -14.74 11.14 30.93
CA ALA A 217 -14.53 10.78 32.34
C ALA A 217 -14.65 11.95 33.34
N ASN A 218 -15.21 13.10 32.93
CA ASN A 218 -15.54 14.20 33.84
C ASN A 218 -16.95 14.72 33.56
N GLY A 219 -17.96 13.97 34.02
CA GLY A 219 -19.27 14.53 34.29
C GLY A 219 -19.27 15.18 35.68
N PRO A 220 -19.79 16.40 35.86
CA PRO A 220 -19.93 16.99 37.18
C PRO A 220 -20.90 16.18 38.04
N ALA A 221 -20.51 15.98 39.30
CA ALA A 221 -21.29 15.33 40.35
C ALA A 221 -22.51 16.16 40.78
#